data_AF-A0A4Q4UIZ4-F1
#
_entry.id   AF-A0A4Q4UIZ4-F1
#
_cell.length_a   1.000
_cell.length_b   1.000
_cell.length_c   1.000
_cell.angle_alpha   90.00
_cell.angle_beta   90.00
_cell.angle_gamma   90.00
#
_symmetry.space_group_name_H-M   'P 1'
#
loop_
_entity.id
_entity.type
_entity.pdbx_description
1 polymer ?
#
loop_
_entity_poly.entity_id
_entity_poly.type
_entity_poly.pdbx_seq_one_letter_code
_entity_poly.pdbx_strand_id
1 'polypeptide(L)'
;MAPPCRVFEASALPHEIQMDYQGRRRKTEGGARIDLSACELLAMTQYECQIDRPEVGNSPVRCWPVQRWFRRCRDKKGSFMVETTKWEGTRNSSLPNAQTQTSKPAADASETRPNKDGGGDWVNDWRARD
;
A
#
# COMPACT_ATOMS: atom_id res chain seq x y z
N MET A 1 -29.57 3.84 10.72
CA MET A 1 -29.04 2.52 10.30
C MET A 1 -27.94 2.78 9.27
N ALA A 2 -26.81 2.08 9.33
CA ALA A 2 -25.77 2.20 8.30
C ALA A 2 -26.26 1.56 6.99
N PRO A 3 -26.02 2.18 5.83
CA PRO A 3 -26.42 1.61 4.55
C PRO A 3 -25.63 0.31 4.25
N PRO A 4 -26.18 -0.62 3.45
CA PRO A 4 -25.46 -1.82 3.04
C PRO A 4 -24.15 -1.47 2.32
N CYS A 5 -23.02 -1.91 2.84
CA CYS A 5 -21.72 -1.78 2.20
C CYS A 5 -21.49 -2.99 1.28
N ARG A 6 -21.19 -2.74 0.00
CA ARG A 6 -20.76 -3.79 -0.93
C ARG A 6 -19.28 -4.05 -0.74
N VAL A 7 -18.89 -5.32 -0.75
CA VAL A 7 -17.47 -5.72 -0.73
C VAL A 7 -16.97 -5.79 -2.17
N PHE A 8 -15.82 -5.20 -2.42
CA PHE A 8 -15.14 -5.22 -3.72
C PHE A 8 -13.63 -5.10 -3.52
N GLU A 9 -12.87 -5.49 -4.54
CA GLU A 9 -11.41 -5.41 -4.51
C GLU A 9 -10.89 -3.97 -4.53
N ALA A 10 -9.79 -3.71 -3.83
CA ALA A 10 -9.23 -2.36 -3.73
C ALA A 10 -8.89 -1.74 -5.10
N SER A 11 -8.52 -2.56 -6.08
CA SER A 11 -8.23 -2.11 -7.45
C SER A 11 -9.46 -1.56 -8.18
N ALA A 12 -10.67 -1.98 -7.82
CA ALA A 12 -11.93 -1.49 -8.38
C ALA A 12 -12.36 -0.14 -7.79
N LEU A 13 -11.66 0.38 -6.78
CA LEU A 13 -12.03 1.61 -6.08
C LEU A 13 -12.24 2.82 -7.02
N PRO A 14 -11.39 3.11 -8.05
CA PRO A 14 -11.64 4.22 -8.97
C PRO A 14 -12.96 4.10 -9.76
N HIS A 15 -13.46 2.87 -9.95
CA HIS A 15 -14.74 2.60 -10.59
C HIS A 15 -15.91 2.78 -9.61
N GLU A 16 -15.80 2.22 -8.40
CA GLU A 16 -16.88 2.23 -7.41
C GLU A 16 -17.24 3.63 -6.91
N ILE A 17 -16.25 4.52 -6.76
CA ILE A 17 -16.50 5.91 -6.31
C ILE A 17 -17.31 6.73 -7.32
N GLN A 18 -17.50 6.25 -8.54
CA GLN A 18 -18.26 6.96 -9.55
C GLN A 18 -19.76 6.94 -9.25
N MET A 19 -20.20 6.11 -8.31
CA MET A 19 -21.59 6.00 -7.91
C MET A 19 -21.82 6.64 -6.53
N ASP A 20 -22.98 7.26 -6.35
CA ASP A 20 -23.45 7.68 -5.03
C ASP A 20 -24.16 6.53 -4.31
N TYR A 21 -24.50 6.73 -3.04
CA TYR A 21 -25.18 5.72 -2.21
C TYR A 21 -26.58 5.36 -2.73
N GLN A 22 -27.15 6.14 -3.66
CA GLN A 22 -28.42 5.87 -4.34
C GLN A 22 -28.23 5.19 -5.70
N GLY A 23 -26.99 4.82 -6.04
CA GLY A 23 -26.66 4.22 -7.33
C GLY A 23 -26.67 5.21 -8.49
N ARG A 24 -26.65 6.53 -8.24
CA ARG A 24 -26.60 7.56 -9.28
C ARG A 24 -25.16 7.97 -9.57
N ARG A 25 -24.84 8.23 -10.83
CA ARG A 25 -23.46 8.54 -11.24
C ARG A 25 -23.05 9.93 -10.76
N ARG A 26 -21.97 9.99 -10.00
CA ARG A 26 -21.30 11.22 -9.57
C ARG A 26 -20.65 11.91 -10.77
N LYS A 27 -20.63 13.23 -10.70
CA LYS A 27 -19.97 14.10 -11.67
C LYS A 27 -19.30 15.24 -10.91
N THR A 28 -18.16 15.70 -11.38
CA THR A 28 -17.56 16.95 -10.90
C THR A 28 -18.44 18.15 -11.26
N GLU A 29 -18.12 19.33 -10.75
CA GLU A 29 -18.81 20.59 -11.13
C GLU A 29 -18.79 20.78 -12.66
N GLY A 30 -17.65 20.51 -13.30
CA GLY A 30 -17.48 20.50 -14.77
C GLY A 30 -18.12 19.33 -15.52
N GLY A 31 -18.86 18.44 -14.84
CA GLY A 31 -19.56 17.31 -15.46
C GLY A 31 -18.69 16.08 -15.78
N ALA A 32 -17.39 16.13 -15.47
CA ALA A 32 -16.45 15.04 -15.70
C ALA A 32 -16.60 13.91 -14.65
N ARG A 33 -15.93 12.79 -14.90
CA ARG A 33 -15.78 11.70 -13.92
C ARG A 33 -14.90 12.16 -12.76
N ILE A 34 -15.07 11.50 -11.61
CA ILE A 34 -14.18 11.74 -10.46
C ILE A 34 -12.84 11.08 -10.74
N ASP A 35 -11.75 11.84 -10.73
CA ASP A 35 -10.40 11.28 -10.70
C ASP A 35 -9.96 11.11 -9.25
N LEU A 36 -9.92 9.87 -8.78
CA LEU A 36 -9.52 9.53 -7.41
C LEU A 36 -8.10 10.02 -7.09
N SER A 37 -7.20 9.99 -8.07
CA SER A 37 -5.79 10.31 -7.86
C SER A 37 -5.52 11.82 -7.77
N ALA A 38 -6.41 12.63 -8.33
CA ALA A 38 -6.38 14.09 -8.22
C ALA A 38 -7.05 14.62 -6.95
N CYS A 39 -7.81 13.78 -6.24
CA CYS A 39 -8.39 14.17 -4.95
C CYS A 39 -7.31 14.34 -3.88
N GLU A 40 -7.54 15.28 -2.96
CA GLU A 40 -6.64 15.55 -1.83
C GLU A 40 -6.45 14.29 -0.97
N LEU A 41 -5.20 13.93 -0.70
CA LEU A 41 -4.83 12.79 0.14
C LEU A 41 -4.67 13.24 1.59
N LEU A 42 -5.40 12.57 2.49
CA LEU A 42 -5.40 12.80 3.93
C LEU A 42 -4.94 11.53 4.64
N ALA A 43 -4.26 11.71 5.77
CA ALA A 43 -3.71 10.63 6.58
C ALA A 43 -4.27 10.71 8.00
N MET A 44 -4.59 9.56 8.59
CA MET A 44 -5.01 9.46 9.98
C MET A 44 -4.43 8.21 10.64
N THR A 45 -3.72 8.38 11.74
CA THR A 45 -3.23 7.26 12.55
C THR A 45 -4.34 6.81 13.49
N GLN A 46 -4.78 5.57 13.36
CA GLN A 46 -5.65 4.89 14.32
C GLN A 46 -4.82 3.94 15.18
N TYR A 47 -5.42 3.38 16.22
CA TYR A 47 -4.81 2.29 16.99
C TYR A 47 -5.72 1.08 16.93
N GLU A 48 -5.14 -0.06 16.57
CA GLU A 48 -5.79 -1.36 16.77
C GLU A 48 -5.31 -1.91 18.10
N CYS A 49 -6.23 -2.28 18.97
CA CYS A 49 -5.94 -2.79 20.30
C CYS A 49 -6.51 -4.21 20.45
N GLN A 50 -5.69 -5.11 20.99
CA GLN A 50 -6.13 -6.45 21.38
C GLN A 50 -5.84 -6.69 22.85
N ILE A 51 -6.73 -7.45 23.50
CA ILE A 51 -6.55 -7.92 24.86
C ILE A 51 -5.86 -9.28 24.77
N ASP A 52 -4.73 -9.44 25.45
CA ASP A 52 -3.90 -10.64 25.31
C ASP A 52 -4.59 -11.93 25.77
N ARG A 53 -5.32 -11.83 26.88
CA ARG A 53 -6.06 -12.91 27.53
C ARG A 53 -7.42 -12.38 27.98
N PRO A 54 -8.41 -12.27 27.08
CA PRO A 54 -9.70 -11.64 27.37
C PRO A 54 -10.50 -12.35 28.49
N GLU A 55 -10.19 -13.62 28.76
CA GLU A 55 -10.78 -14.42 29.83
C GLU A 55 -10.22 -14.11 31.23
N VAL A 56 -9.04 -13.48 31.32
CA VAL A 56 -8.40 -13.12 32.58
C VAL A 56 -8.67 -11.66 32.91
N GLY A 57 -9.24 -11.39 34.09
CA GLY A 57 -9.41 -10.03 34.59
C GLY A 57 -8.08 -9.28 34.67
N ASN A 58 -8.09 -7.99 34.29
CA ASN A 58 -6.89 -7.15 34.21
C ASN A 58 -5.79 -7.66 33.26
N SER A 59 -6.14 -8.43 32.23
CA SER A 59 -5.19 -8.76 31.16
C SER A 59 -4.65 -7.49 30.49
N PRO A 60 -3.35 -7.46 30.13
CA PRO A 60 -2.77 -6.37 29.35
C PRO A 60 -3.51 -6.13 28.02
N VAL A 61 -3.57 -4.86 27.63
CA VAL A 61 -4.06 -4.41 26.31
C VAL A 61 -2.86 -3.95 25.50
N ARG A 62 -2.63 -4.56 24.35
CA ARG A 62 -1.59 -4.15 23.40
C ARG A 62 -2.24 -3.40 22.24
N CYS A 63 -1.75 -2.19 21.98
CA CYS A 63 -2.21 -1.36 20.88
C CYS A 63 -1.08 -1.09 19.90
N TRP A 64 -1.38 -1.11 18.60
CA TRP A 64 -0.43 -0.81 17.54
C TRP A 64 -0.98 0.27 16.63
N PRO A 65 -0.15 1.22 16.17
CA PRO A 65 -0.60 2.25 15.26
C PRO A 65 -0.93 1.65 13.89
N VAL A 66 -2.10 2.01 13.36
CA VAL A 66 -2.56 1.65 12.01
C VAL A 66 -2.75 2.93 11.21
N GLN A 67 -1.92 3.11 10.19
CA GLN A 67 -2.03 4.26 9.31
C GLN A 67 -3.18 4.06 8.31
N ARG A 68 -4.16 4.97 8.35
CA ARG A 68 -5.29 5.03 7.41
C ARG A 68 -5.10 6.19 6.45
N TRP A 69 -5.53 5.98 5.21
CA TRP A 69 -5.46 6.98 4.15
C TRP A 69 -6.84 7.24 3.58
N PHE A 70 -7.14 8.51 3.32
CA PHE A 70 -8.43 8.96 2.80
C PHE A 70 -8.23 9.94 1.65
N ARG A 71 -9.08 9.85 0.62
CA ARG A 71 -9.15 10.85 -0.43
C ARG A 71 -10.38 11.72 -0.21
N ARG A 72 -10.20 13.04 -0.16
CA ARG A 72 -11.28 14.03 -0.13
C ARG A 72 -11.59 14.47 -1.56
N CYS A 73 -12.69 13.96 -2.10
CA CYS A 73 -13.15 14.25 -3.45
C CYS A 73 -14.32 15.23 -3.45
N ARG A 74 -14.61 15.84 -4.60
CA ARG A 74 -15.74 16.77 -4.77
C ARG A 74 -16.59 16.40 -5.98
N ASP A 75 -17.89 16.33 -5.79
CA ASP A 75 -18.88 16.20 -6.84
C ASP A 75 -19.84 17.40 -6.82
N LYS A 76 -20.87 17.39 -7.69
CA LYS A 76 -21.88 18.46 -7.76
C LYS A 76 -22.68 18.68 -6.47
N LYS A 77 -22.74 17.69 -5.58
CA LYS A 77 -23.49 17.75 -4.32
C LYS A 77 -22.60 18.16 -3.14
N GLY A 78 -21.27 18.18 -3.31
CA GLY A 78 -20.32 18.64 -2.31
C GLY A 78 -19.09 17.74 -2.20
N SER A 79 -18.38 17.85 -1.07
CA SER A 79 -17.23 17.01 -0.76
C SER A 79 -17.66 15.66 -0.18
N PHE A 80 -16.93 14.60 -0.52
CA PHE A 80 -17.09 13.29 0.10
C PHE A 80 -15.71 12.65 0.36
N MET A 81 -15.69 11.73 1.32
CA MET A 81 -14.49 11.04 1.78
C MET A 81 -14.50 9.59 1.31
N VAL A 82 -13.35 9.10 0.88
CA VAL A 82 -13.15 7.70 0.48
C VAL A 82 -11.96 7.14 1.25
N GLU A 83 -12.15 6.05 1.99
CA GLU A 83 -11.02 5.31 2.55
C GLU A 83 -10.24 4.64 1.41
N THR A 84 -8.95 4.88 1.36
CA THR A 84 -8.05 4.45 0.27
C THR A 84 -6.85 3.68 0.80
N THR A 85 -6.82 3.31 2.07
CA THR A 85 -5.70 2.61 2.74
C THR A 85 -5.13 1.46 1.91
N LYS A 86 -5.97 0.54 1.44
CA LYS A 86 -5.53 -0.59 0.60
C LYS A 86 -5.13 -0.18 -0.82
N TRP A 87 -5.80 0.83 -1.38
CA TRP A 87 -5.53 1.32 -2.74
C TRP A 87 -4.17 2.03 -2.85
N GLU A 88 -3.81 2.81 -1.83
CA GLU A 88 -2.49 3.46 -1.74
C GLU A 88 -1.38 2.43 -1.46
N GLY A 89 -1.67 1.39 -0.66
CA GLY A 89 -0.72 0.30 -0.37
C GLY A 89 -0.21 -0.42 -1.63
N THR A 90 -1.10 -0.68 -2.61
CA THR A 90 -0.72 -1.31 -3.89
C THR A 90 0.13 -0.40 -4.78
N ARG A 91 0.02 0.93 -4.63
CA ARG A 91 0.84 1.90 -5.38
C ARG A 91 2.24 2.05 -4.81
N ASN A 92 2.41 1.86 -3.51
CA ASN A 92 3.71 1.98 -2.84
C ASN A 92 4.52 0.67 -2.84
N SER A 93 3.87 -0.47 -3.13
CA SER A 93 4.55 -1.76 -3.29
C SER A 93 5.35 -1.91 -4.59
N SER A 94 5.31 -0.92 -5.49
CA SER A 94 6.07 -0.90 -6.75
C SER A 94 7.37 -0.08 -6.68
N LEU A 95 7.85 0.29 -5.48
CA LEU A 95 9.25 0.67 -5.36
C LEU A 95 10.10 -0.57 -5.72
N PRO A 96 10.88 -0.53 -6.82
CA PRO A 96 11.74 -1.63 -7.17
C PRO A 96 12.78 -1.76 -6.05
N ASN A 97 12.76 -2.89 -5.37
CA ASN A 97 13.94 -3.40 -4.68
C ASN A 97 15.11 -3.26 -5.67
N ALA A 98 16.16 -2.57 -5.27
CA ALA A 98 17.28 -2.19 -6.13
C ALA A 98 17.69 -3.38 -7.02
N GLN A 99 17.47 -3.25 -8.32
CA GLN A 99 17.96 -4.18 -9.31
C GLN A 99 19.49 -4.12 -9.29
N THR A 100 20.14 -5.09 -8.67
CA THR A 100 21.49 -5.46 -9.09
C THR A 100 21.37 -5.99 -10.51
N GLN A 101 21.60 -5.09 -11.47
CA GLN A 101 21.71 -5.41 -12.88
C GLN A 101 23.00 -6.23 -13.08
N THR A 102 22.92 -7.55 -12.93
CA THR A 102 23.95 -8.42 -13.49
C THR A 102 23.67 -8.51 -14.98
N SER A 103 24.28 -7.60 -15.74
CA SER A 103 24.34 -7.71 -17.20
C SER A 103 24.99 -9.04 -17.56
N LYS A 104 24.21 -9.85 -18.28
CA LYS A 104 24.61 -11.11 -18.91
C LYS A 104 25.54 -10.76 -20.09
N PRO A 105 26.84 -11.09 -20.10
CA PRO A 105 27.62 -10.97 -21.32
C PRO A 105 27.31 -12.16 -22.22
N ALA A 106 27.14 -11.85 -23.51
CA ALA A 106 26.99 -12.82 -24.58
C ALA A 106 28.15 -13.81 -24.60
N ALA A 107 27.84 -15.09 -24.75
CA ALA A 107 28.82 -16.13 -25.05
C ALA A 107 29.11 -16.10 -26.55
N ASP A 108 30.34 -15.76 -26.92
CA ASP A 108 31.04 -16.40 -28.03
C ASP A 108 32.53 -16.54 -27.68
N ALA A 109 33.11 -17.63 -28.15
CA ALA A 109 34.28 -18.31 -27.58
C ALA A 109 35.64 -17.66 -27.93
N SER A 110 36.61 -17.71 -27.01
CA SER A 110 37.93 -18.35 -27.21
C SER A 110 38.88 -18.17 -26.00
N GLU A 111 39.26 -19.30 -25.43
CA GLU A 111 40.60 -19.73 -25.00
C GLU A 111 41.57 -18.74 -24.30
N THR A 112 41.89 -19.01 -23.02
CA THR A 112 43.23 -19.41 -22.50
C THR A 112 43.34 -19.15 -20.97
N ARG A 113 43.64 -20.19 -20.17
CA ARG A 113 44.07 -20.14 -18.74
C ARG A 113 45.61 -20.00 -18.64
N PRO A 114 46.29 -19.89 -17.46
CA PRO A 114 45.89 -19.68 -16.05
C PRO A 114 46.58 -18.41 -15.42
N ASN A 115 46.41 -17.95 -14.17
CA ASN A 115 46.76 -18.57 -12.88
C ASN A 115 46.49 -17.61 -11.69
N LYS A 116 46.03 -18.19 -10.57
CA LYS A 116 46.29 -17.95 -9.13
C LYS A 116 46.17 -16.60 -8.38
N ASP A 117 45.55 -16.80 -7.20
CA ASP A 117 45.77 -16.23 -5.85
C ASP A 117 45.01 -14.96 -5.42
N GLY A 118 44.12 -15.15 -4.42
CA GLY A 118 44.09 -14.28 -3.25
C GLY A 118 42.79 -13.55 -2.88
N GLY A 119 41.96 -14.19 -2.03
CA GLY A 119 41.54 -13.57 -0.76
C GLY A 119 40.26 -12.73 -0.68
N GLY A 120 39.26 -13.26 0.06
CA GLY A 120 38.51 -12.49 1.07
C GLY A 120 37.07 -12.07 0.73
N ASP A 121 36.11 -12.97 0.98
CA ASP A 121 34.67 -12.69 0.99
C ASP A 121 34.24 -12.27 2.42
N TRP A 122 33.81 -11.02 2.60
CA TRP A 122 33.31 -10.50 3.89
C TRP A 122 31.78 -10.40 3.84
N VAL A 123 31.11 -11.49 4.22
CA VAL A 123 29.67 -11.50 4.50
C VAL A 123 29.44 -10.86 5.86
N ASN A 124 28.75 -9.71 5.89
CA ASN A 124 28.34 -9.03 7.11
C ASN A 124 27.17 -9.75 7.79
N ASP A 125 27.50 -10.30 8.96
CA ASP A 125 26.67 -10.84 10.02
C ASP A 125 25.86 -9.74 10.74
N TRP A 126 24.53 -9.89 10.82
CA TRP A 126 23.65 -9.05 11.66
C TRP A 126 22.49 -9.85 12.26
N ARG A 127 22.82 -10.86 13.08
CA ARG A 127 21.89 -11.41 14.07
C ARG A 127 22.57 -11.51 15.42
N ALA A 128 22.29 -10.55 16.29
CA ALA A 128 22.05 -10.75 17.72
C ALA A 128 22.05 -9.40 18.43
N ARG A 129 20.92 -9.06 19.06
CA ARG A 129 20.92 -8.38 20.36
C ARG A 129 19.56 -8.58 21.00
N ASP A 130 19.61 -9.35 22.08
CA ASP A 130 18.59 -9.51 23.11
C ASP A 130 18.12 -8.17 23.70
#